data_AF-A0A4P6Y9R6-F1
#
_entry.id   AF-A0A4P6Y9R6-F1
#
_cell.length_a   1.000
_cell.length_b   1.000
_cell.length_c   1.000
_cell.angle_alpha   90.00
_cell.angle_beta   90.00
_cell.angle_gamma   90.00
#
_symmetry.space_group_name_H-M   'P 1'
#
loop_
_entity.id
_entity.type
_entity.pdbx_description
1 polymer ?
#
loop_
_entity_poly.entity_id
_entity_poly.type
_entity_poly.pdbx_seq_one_letter_code
_entity_poly.pdbx_strand_id
1 'polypeptide(L)'
;MKLFFLLLLFIPLNEIKKSPSDFENELNYIVKDFREDIMDEYKCKKLMNNAGSIFDEIEEELKETNKFTPYEISQLRELKTKADALQSYIGGIGGCASAMFPTFKEFEIANQMVRGSVTYANQGKFCVDFISVTIGNYVVYMAKNNTSTNYMVKYNWKNNTGTSKGNGTMGLPEKTVRSIYNNRSNQTQNRITIVGVTCTPI
;
A
#
# COMPACT_ATOMS: atom_id res chain seq x y z
N MET A 1 -28.08 35.39 49.35
CA MET A 1 -27.92 34.23 48.44
C MET A 1 -27.03 34.69 47.29
N LYS A 2 -25.74 34.36 47.31
CA LYS A 2 -24.75 34.90 46.35
C LYS A 2 -24.76 34.04 45.08
N LEU A 3 -25.07 34.69 43.96
CA LEU A 3 -24.91 34.20 42.60
C LEU A 3 -23.42 33.98 42.33
N PHE A 4 -23.00 32.74 42.08
CA PHE A 4 -21.68 32.45 41.52
C PHE A 4 -21.85 32.17 40.02
N PHE A 5 -21.57 33.19 39.23
CA PHE A 5 -21.52 33.13 37.77
C PHE A 5 -20.20 32.46 37.38
N LEU A 6 -20.24 31.16 37.06
CA LEU A 6 -19.11 30.44 36.49
C LEU A 6 -18.97 30.86 35.02
N LEU A 7 -18.16 31.90 34.77
CA LEU A 7 -17.62 32.19 33.45
C LEU A 7 -16.64 31.06 33.07
N LEU A 8 -17.17 30.03 32.44
CA LEU A 8 -16.38 29.11 31.61
C LEU A 8 -15.87 29.92 30.42
N LEU A 9 -14.61 30.35 30.50
CA LEU A 9 -13.83 30.80 29.36
C LEU A 9 -13.75 29.63 28.37
N PHE A 10 -14.64 29.62 27.38
CA PHE A 10 -14.44 28.91 26.13
C PHE A 10 -13.27 29.57 25.42
N ILE A 11 -12.05 29.20 25.80
CA ILE A 11 -10.88 29.44 24.95
C ILE A 11 -11.13 28.54 23.74
N PRO A 12 -11.31 29.08 22.52
CA PRO A 12 -11.28 28.24 21.34
C PRO A 12 -9.90 27.60 21.35
N LEU A 13 -9.85 26.27 21.54
CA LEU A 13 -8.68 25.50 21.13
C LEU A 13 -8.57 25.75 19.63
N ASN A 14 -7.71 26.68 19.23
CA ASN A 14 -7.20 26.70 17.87
C ASN A 14 -6.61 25.31 17.69
N GLU A 15 -7.27 24.47 16.90
CA GLU A 15 -6.72 23.19 16.48
C GLU A 15 -5.29 23.46 16.02
N ILE A 16 -4.33 22.76 16.64
CA ILE A 16 -2.93 22.89 16.27
C ILE A 16 -2.84 22.36 14.84
N LYS A 17 -2.78 23.30 13.91
CA LYS A 17 -2.73 23.05 12.48
C LYS A 17 -1.49 22.23 12.14
N LYS A 18 -1.68 21.06 11.51
CA LYS A 18 -0.56 20.27 11.00
C LYS A 18 0.08 20.98 9.80
N SER A 19 1.40 21.09 9.84
CA SER A 19 2.22 21.57 8.72
C SER A 19 2.48 20.43 7.72
N PRO A 20 2.93 20.73 6.48
CA PRO A 20 3.39 19.68 5.56
C PRO A 20 4.46 18.77 6.18
N SER A 21 5.35 19.31 7.02
CA SER A 21 6.39 18.52 7.69
C SER A 21 5.82 17.52 8.68
N ASP A 22 4.70 17.82 9.32
CA ASP A 22 4.07 16.90 10.28
C ASP A 22 3.53 15.67 9.55
N PHE A 23 2.82 15.87 8.43
CA PHE A 23 2.36 14.78 7.58
C PHE A 23 3.50 13.96 6.97
N GLU A 24 4.58 14.61 6.55
CA GLU A 24 5.77 13.91 6.05
C GLU A 24 6.39 13.00 7.12
N ASN A 25 6.49 13.49 8.35
CA ASN A 25 6.98 12.70 9.47
C ASN A 25 6.08 11.49 9.76
N GLU A 26 4.76 11.68 9.77
CA GLU A 26 3.79 10.60 9.96
C GLU A 26 3.90 9.53 8.87
N LEU A 27 4.02 9.92 7.59
CA LEU A 27 4.25 8.97 6.49
C LEU A 27 5.58 8.23 6.65
N ASN A 28 6.64 8.90 7.07
CA ASN A 28 7.94 8.27 7.31
C ASN A 28 7.88 7.23 8.45
N TYR A 29 7.12 7.50 9.52
CA TYR A 29 6.87 6.52 10.58
C TYR A 29 6.11 5.30 10.05
N ILE A 30 5.05 5.52 9.26
CA ILE A 30 4.30 4.41 8.65
C ILE A 30 5.22 3.55 7.77
N VAL A 31 6.08 4.16 6.95
CA VAL A 31 7.03 3.43 6.10
C VAL A 31 8.00 2.60 6.94
N LYS A 32 8.55 3.17 8.01
CA LYS A 32 9.47 2.48 8.90
C LYS A 32 8.77 1.29 9.57
N ASP A 33 7.65 1.53 10.23
CA ASP A 33 6.90 0.52 10.95
C ASP A 33 6.41 -0.58 10.00
N PHE A 34 6.00 -0.23 8.78
CA PHE A 34 5.62 -1.22 7.78
C PHE A 34 6.76 -2.19 7.46
N ARG A 35 7.99 -1.69 7.28
CA ARG A 35 9.14 -2.56 7.00
C ARG A 35 9.45 -3.51 8.16
N GLU A 36 9.17 -3.10 9.39
CA GLU A 36 9.42 -3.89 10.61
C GLU A 36 8.28 -4.89 10.88
N ASP A 37 7.03 -4.46 10.65
CA ASP A 37 5.82 -5.16 11.08
C ASP A 37 5.04 -5.83 9.94
N ILE A 38 5.50 -5.79 8.68
CA ILE A 38 4.83 -6.40 7.51
C ILE A 38 4.49 -7.89 7.69
N MET A 39 5.23 -8.59 8.54
CA MET A 39 4.99 -10.00 8.88
C MET A 39 3.74 -10.19 9.75
N ASP A 40 3.29 -9.17 10.46
CA ASP A 40 2.05 -9.18 11.24
C ASP A 40 0.92 -8.58 10.39
N GLU A 41 -0.05 -9.40 10.03
CA GLU A 41 -1.17 -8.99 9.16
C GLU A 41 -2.05 -7.90 9.80
N TYR A 42 -2.26 -7.97 11.13
CA TYR A 42 -3.07 -6.99 11.83
C TYR A 42 -2.37 -5.63 11.86
N LYS A 43 -1.06 -5.61 12.17
CA LYS A 43 -0.27 -4.37 12.12
C LYS A 43 -0.15 -3.82 10.70
N CYS A 44 0.07 -4.67 9.70
CA CYS A 44 0.03 -4.27 8.28
C CYS A 44 -1.27 -3.55 7.94
N LYS A 45 -2.42 -4.13 8.33
CA LYS A 45 -3.73 -3.53 8.07
C LYS A 45 -3.93 -2.21 8.80
N LYS A 46 -3.42 -2.09 10.04
CA LYS A 46 -3.45 -0.83 10.79
C LYS A 46 -2.65 0.26 10.07
N LEU A 47 -1.43 -0.05 9.62
CA LEU A 47 -0.57 0.89 8.90
C LEU A 47 -1.16 1.31 7.55
N MET A 48 -1.82 0.38 6.84
CA MET A 48 -2.60 0.70 5.64
C MET A 48 -3.67 1.76 5.93
N ASN A 49 -4.46 1.55 6.98
CA ASN A 49 -5.53 2.49 7.35
C ASN A 49 -4.95 3.84 7.78
N ASN A 50 -3.85 3.86 8.53
CA ASN A 50 -3.20 5.10 8.94
C ASN A 50 -2.74 5.93 7.73
N ALA A 51 -2.21 5.29 6.68
CA ALA A 51 -1.83 5.98 5.45
C ALA A 51 -3.06 6.61 4.76
N GLY A 52 -4.20 5.89 4.75
CA GLY A 52 -5.47 6.44 4.26
C GLY A 52 -5.99 7.61 5.10
N SER A 53 -5.87 7.53 6.43
CA SER A 53 -6.25 8.65 7.30
C SER A 53 -5.42 9.90 7.04
N ILE A 54 -4.12 9.77 6.76
CA ILE A 54 -3.28 10.92 6.37
C ILE A 54 -3.75 11.51 5.04
N PHE A 55 -4.14 10.68 4.06
CA PHE A 55 -4.70 11.16 2.80
C PHE A 55 -5.97 12.01 3.04
N ASP A 56 -6.89 11.50 3.86
CA ASP A 56 -8.16 12.16 4.18
C ASP A 56 -7.91 13.48 4.93
N GLU A 57 -7.02 13.48 5.93
CA GLU A 57 -6.66 14.68 6.69
C GLU A 57 -6.06 15.77 5.79
N ILE A 58 -5.15 15.41 4.88
CA ILE A 58 -4.59 16.39 3.93
C ILE A 58 -5.66 16.90 2.96
N GLU A 59 -6.59 16.04 2.53
CA GLU A 59 -7.69 16.46 1.67
C GLU A 59 -8.59 17.50 2.35
N GLU A 60 -8.90 17.32 3.64
CA GLU A 60 -9.67 18.30 4.41
C GLU A 60 -8.90 19.61 4.57
N GLU A 61 -7.62 19.57 4.94
CA GLU A 61 -6.78 20.78 5.07
C GLU A 61 -6.68 21.57 3.75
N LEU A 62 -6.65 20.88 2.60
CA LEU A 62 -6.59 21.51 1.27
C LEU A 62 -7.90 22.21 0.85
N LYS A 63 -9.04 21.91 1.49
CA LYS A 63 -10.30 22.64 1.23
C LYS A 63 -10.29 24.04 1.84
N GLU A 64 -9.44 24.28 2.82
CA GLU A 64 -9.34 25.56 3.51
C GLU A 64 -8.28 26.47 2.86
N THR A 65 -8.72 27.20 1.83
CA THR A 65 -7.84 27.91 0.89
C THR A 65 -6.99 29.04 1.48
N ASN A 66 -7.35 29.57 2.65
CA ASN A 66 -6.63 30.68 3.28
C ASN A 66 -5.60 30.23 4.33
N LYS A 67 -5.51 28.93 4.61
CA LYS A 67 -4.63 28.41 5.66
C LYS A 67 -3.16 28.35 5.23
N PHE A 68 -2.88 28.09 3.95
CA PHE A 68 -1.55 27.69 3.48
C PHE A 68 -1.03 28.60 2.37
N THR A 69 0.28 28.76 2.32
CA THR A 69 0.95 29.38 1.18
C THR A 69 0.84 28.48 -0.07
N PRO A 70 0.99 29.04 -1.29
CA PRO A 70 1.01 28.23 -2.51
C PRO A 70 2.05 27.11 -2.50
N TYR A 71 3.19 27.34 -1.84
CA TYR A 71 4.24 26.34 -1.68
C TYR A 71 3.80 25.18 -0.78
N GLU A 72 3.24 25.47 0.39
CA GLU A 72 2.72 24.45 1.31
C GLU A 72 1.57 23.67 0.66
N ILE A 73 0.69 24.32 -0.11
CA ILE A 73 -0.37 23.64 -0.88
C ILE A 73 0.25 22.64 -1.86
N SER A 74 1.33 23.00 -2.53
CA SER A 74 2.05 22.08 -3.43
C SER A 74 2.61 20.88 -2.67
N GLN A 75 3.22 21.11 -1.50
CA GLN A 75 3.76 20.03 -0.66
C GLN A 75 2.66 19.10 -0.16
N LEU A 76 1.53 19.65 0.31
CA LEU A 76 0.38 18.86 0.75
C LEU A 76 -0.18 17.99 -0.38
N ARG A 77 -0.29 18.51 -1.61
CA ARG A 77 -0.74 17.70 -2.77
C ARG A 77 0.22 16.55 -3.08
N GLU A 78 1.52 16.77 -2.94
CA GLU A 78 2.52 15.72 -3.10
C GLU A 78 2.39 14.66 -2.00
N LEU A 79 2.27 15.10 -0.73
CA LEU A 79 2.11 14.21 0.42
C LEU A 79 0.81 13.41 0.35
N LYS A 80 -0.30 14.01 -0.10
CA LYS A 80 -1.56 13.32 -0.37
C LYS A 80 -1.36 12.19 -1.39
N THR A 81 -0.66 12.48 -2.49
CA THR A 81 -0.34 11.47 -3.52
C THR A 81 0.50 10.33 -2.94
N LYS A 82 1.49 10.64 -2.09
CA LYS A 82 2.32 9.64 -1.40
C LYS A 82 1.50 8.80 -0.41
N ALA A 83 0.59 9.41 0.33
CA ALA A 83 -0.27 8.75 1.30
C ALA A 83 -1.20 7.72 0.63
N ASP A 84 -1.87 8.10 -0.45
CA ASP A 84 -2.71 7.22 -1.26
C ASP A 84 -1.91 6.04 -1.86
N ALA A 85 -0.77 6.36 -2.47
CA ALA A 85 0.14 5.35 -3.01
C ALA A 85 0.61 4.37 -1.93
N LEU A 86 0.95 4.87 -0.74
CA LEU A 86 1.40 4.06 0.37
C LEU A 86 0.28 3.18 0.94
N GLN A 87 -0.94 3.70 1.08
CA GLN A 87 -2.11 2.92 1.49
C GLN A 87 -2.33 1.74 0.53
N SER A 88 -2.43 2.04 -0.78
CA SER A 88 -2.63 1.02 -1.80
C SER A 88 -1.49 0.00 -1.78
N TYR A 89 -0.24 0.46 -1.68
CA TYR A 89 0.93 -0.41 -1.61
C TYR A 89 0.92 -1.33 -0.40
N ILE A 90 0.69 -0.81 0.82
CA ILE A 90 0.65 -1.63 2.04
C ILE A 90 -0.45 -2.69 1.92
N GLY A 91 -1.64 -2.30 1.46
CA GLY A 91 -2.76 -3.22 1.28
C GLY A 91 -2.46 -4.34 0.27
N GLY A 92 -1.95 -3.97 -0.91
CA GLY A 92 -1.69 -4.89 -2.02
C GLY A 92 -0.42 -5.73 -1.87
N ILE A 93 0.70 -5.11 -1.50
CA ILE A 93 2.04 -5.74 -1.43
C ILE A 93 2.20 -6.39 -0.07
N GLY A 94 1.80 -5.70 0.99
CA GLY A 94 1.71 -6.30 2.32
C GLY A 94 0.64 -7.39 2.41
N GLY A 95 -0.25 -7.50 1.42
CA GLY A 95 -1.25 -8.58 1.34
C GLY A 95 -2.15 -8.62 2.58
N CYS A 96 -2.46 -7.46 3.16
CA CYS A 96 -3.36 -7.30 4.29
C CYS A 96 -4.72 -6.69 3.90
N ALA A 97 -4.94 -6.49 2.59
CA ALA A 97 -6.26 -6.23 2.00
C ALA A 97 -6.44 -7.06 0.71
N SER A 98 -7.60 -7.72 0.59
CA SER A 98 -7.90 -8.61 -0.54
C SER A 98 -8.29 -7.86 -1.82
N ALA A 99 -8.68 -6.59 -1.71
CA ALA A 99 -9.21 -5.75 -2.77
C ALA A 99 -8.40 -4.45 -2.97
N MET A 100 -7.07 -4.51 -2.79
CA MET A 100 -6.16 -3.42 -3.13
C MET A 100 -5.32 -3.81 -4.35
N PHE A 101 -5.37 -2.97 -5.38
CA PHE A 101 -4.75 -3.21 -6.69
C PHE A 101 -3.89 -2.00 -7.06
N PRO A 102 -2.68 -1.86 -6.49
CA PRO A 102 -1.86 -0.70 -6.77
C PRO A 102 -1.65 -0.53 -8.27
N THR A 103 -1.89 0.67 -8.76
CA THR A 103 -1.46 1.04 -10.10
C THR A 103 0.06 1.02 -10.17
N PHE A 104 0.64 0.92 -11.37
CA PHE A 104 2.11 0.98 -11.48
C PHE A 104 2.71 2.26 -10.91
N LYS A 105 1.98 3.38 -11.03
CA LYS A 105 2.42 4.67 -10.48
C LYS A 105 2.42 4.65 -8.95
N GLU A 106 1.34 4.21 -8.32
CA GLU A 106 1.28 4.05 -6.85
C GLU A 106 2.36 3.10 -6.36
N PHE A 107 2.52 1.97 -7.07
CA PHE A 107 3.54 0.99 -6.77
C PHE A 107 4.94 1.61 -6.77
N GLU A 108 5.30 2.35 -7.82
CA GLU A 108 6.61 2.98 -7.96
C GLU A 108 6.86 4.04 -6.88
N ILE A 109 5.89 4.93 -6.65
CA ILE A 109 5.99 5.99 -5.62
C ILE A 109 6.23 5.37 -4.24
N ALA A 110 5.37 4.43 -3.83
CA ALA A 110 5.48 3.81 -2.52
C ALA A 110 6.72 2.91 -2.40
N ASN A 111 7.12 2.20 -3.48
CA ASN A 111 8.32 1.38 -3.45
C ASN A 111 9.60 2.22 -3.30
N GLN A 112 9.64 3.44 -3.82
CA GLN A 112 10.76 4.37 -3.59
C GLN A 112 10.87 4.77 -2.11
N MET A 113 9.73 4.94 -1.43
CA MET A 113 9.68 5.24 0.01
C MET A 113 10.09 4.03 0.86
N VAL A 114 9.50 2.87 0.58
CA VAL A 114 9.71 1.61 1.33
C VAL A 114 11.07 0.97 1.03
N ARG A 115 11.62 1.24 -0.16
CA ARG A 115 12.87 0.65 -0.69
C ARG A 115 12.79 -0.88 -0.82
N GLY A 116 11.67 -1.39 -1.31
CA GLY A 116 11.50 -2.80 -1.64
C GLY A 116 12.31 -3.20 -2.87
N SER A 117 12.92 -4.38 -2.83
CA SER A 117 13.65 -4.94 -3.98
C SER A 117 12.67 -5.70 -4.89
N VAL A 118 12.63 -5.34 -6.17
CA VAL A 118 11.73 -5.93 -7.16
C VAL A 118 12.52 -6.77 -8.16
N THR A 119 12.11 -8.02 -8.36
CA THR A 119 12.71 -8.92 -9.35
C THR A 119 11.64 -9.61 -10.17
N TYR A 120 11.92 -9.91 -11.44
CA TYR A 120 11.00 -10.70 -12.26
C TYR A 120 11.11 -12.18 -11.90
N ALA A 121 10.00 -12.77 -11.46
CA ALA A 121 9.86 -14.22 -11.34
C ALA A 121 9.58 -14.84 -12.72
N ASN A 122 8.86 -14.11 -13.57
CA ASN A 122 8.67 -14.42 -14.96
C ASN A 122 8.34 -13.15 -15.76
N GLN A 123 8.93 -13.00 -16.93
CA GLN A 123 8.59 -11.94 -17.87
C GLN A 123 8.25 -12.53 -19.24
N GLY A 124 7.10 -12.15 -19.81
CA GLY A 124 6.70 -12.49 -21.18
C GLY A 124 6.35 -13.96 -21.47
N LYS A 125 6.36 -14.86 -20.48
CA LYS A 125 5.98 -16.28 -20.70
C LYS A 125 4.47 -16.51 -20.70
N PHE A 126 3.73 -15.64 -20.03
CA PHE A 126 2.28 -15.74 -19.86
C PHE A 126 1.61 -14.44 -20.31
N CYS A 127 0.28 -14.43 -20.30
CA CYS A 127 -0.55 -13.25 -20.55
C CYS A 127 -0.31 -12.08 -19.58
N VAL A 128 0.31 -12.35 -18.43
CA VAL A 128 0.70 -11.35 -17.42
C VAL A 128 2.10 -11.68 -16.91
N ASP A 129 2.83 -10.67 -16.46
CA ASP A 129 4.14 -10.86 -15.85
C ASP A 129 4.00 -11.23 -14.37
N PHE A 130 5.04 -11.85 -13.81
CA PHE A 130 5.12 -12.12 -12.38
C PHE A 130 6.38 -11.51 -11.80
N ILE A 131 6.20 -10.72 -10.75
CA ILE A 131 7.29 -10.10 -10.01
C ILE A 131 7.31 -10.65 -8.58
N SER A 132 8.47 -10.59 -7.94
CA SER A 132 8.60 -10.72 -6.50
C SER A 132 9.11 -9.42 -5.91
N VAL A 133 8.52 -9.02 -4.79
CA VAL A 133 8.94 -7.86 -3.99
C VAL A 133 9.48 -8.37 -2.67
N THR A 134 10.70 -7.95 -2.32
CA THR A 134 11.37 -8.32 -1.08
C THR A 134 11.56 -7.10 -0.20
N ILE A 135 11.07 -7.16 1.04
CA ILE A 135 11.19 -6.12 2.07
C ILE A 135 11.72 -6.81 3.34
N GLY A 136 13.01 -6.68 3.61
CA GLY A 136 13.66 -7.44 4.69
C GLY A 136 13.49 -8.94 4.46
N ASN A 137 12.84 -9.63 5.41
CA ASN A 137 12.55 -11.06 5.33
C ASN A 137 11.20 -11.39 4.67
N TYR A 138 10.38 -10.38 4.38
CA TYR A 138 9.12 -10.56 3.68
C TYR A 138 9.34 -10.68 2.18
N VAL A 139 8.74 -11.70 1.57
CA VAL A 139 8.71 -11.90 0.12
C VAL A 139 7.27 -12.10 -0.30
N VAL A 140 6.84 -11.28 -1.26
CA VAL A 140 5.54 -11.42 -1.93
C VAL A 140 5.74 -11.62 -3.42
N TYR A 141 5.01 -12.55 -3.99
CA TYR A 141 4.89 -12.75 -5.42
C TYR A 141 3.60 -12.11 -5.90
N MET A 142 3.69 -11.39 -7.02
CA MET A 142 2.59 -10.63 -7.57
C MET A 142 2.45 -10.90 -9.07
N ALA A 143 1.22 -10.91 -9.56
CA ALA A 143 0.95 -10.77 -10.97
C ALA A 143 0.91 -9.29 -11.34
N LYS A 144 1.48 -8.95 -12.51
CA LYS A 144 1.58 -7.61 -13.06
C LYS A 144 0.89 -7.59 -14.42
N ASN A 145 -0.20 -6.83 -14.54
CA ASN A 145 -0.94 -6.71 -15.79
C ASN A 145 -0.55 -5.43 -16.53
N ASN A 146 0.43 -5.53 -17.42
CA ASN A 146 0.85 -4.38 -18.23
C ASN A 146 -0.01 -4.16 -19.49
N THR A 147 -1.08 -4.94 -19.67
CA THR A 147 -1.95 -4.79 -20.84
C THR A 147 -2.98 -3.68 -20.61
N SER A 148 -3.80 -3.42 -21.63
CA SER A 148 -5.01 -2.59 -21.56
C SER A 148 -6.28 -3.44 -21.42
N THR A 149 -6.16 -4.62 -20.83
CA THR A 149 -7.26 -5.58 -20.71
C THR A 149 -7.33 -6.06 -19.27
N ASN A 150 -8.52 -5.99 -18.69
CA ASN A 150 -8.77 -6.60 -17.39
C ASN A 150 -8.81 -8.13 -17.57
N TYR A 151 -8.23 -8.86 -16.63
CA TYR A 151 -8.21 -10.32 -16.70
C TYR A 151 -8.80 -10.96 -15.45
N MET A 152 -9.48 -12.09 -15.65
CA MET A 152 -9.57 -13.14 -14.65
C MET A 152 -8.36 -14.07 -14.82
N VAL A 153 -7.46 -14.08 -13.84
CA VAL A 153 -6.22 -14.88 -13.87
C VAL A 153 -6.38 -16.11 -12.98
N LYS A 154 -6.23 -17.29 -13.58
CA LYS A 154 -6.06 -18.57 -12.87
C LYS A 154 -4.59 -18.94 -12.88
N TYR A 155 -4.02 -19.27 -11.72
CA TYR A 155 -2.59 -19.57 -11.61
C TYR A 155 -2.32 -20.77 -10.70
N ASN A 156 -1.16 -21.40 -10.93
CA ASN A 156 -0.61 -22.47 -10.10
C ASN A 156 0.87 -22.18 -9.81
N TRP A 157 1.30 -22.48 -8.58
CA TRP A 157 2.69 -22.35 -8.17
C TRP A 157 3.17 -23.56 -7.38
N LYS A 158 4.48 -23.76 -7.35
CA LYS A 158 5.15 -24.73 -6.47
C LYS A 158 6.42 -24.14 -5.86
N ASN A 159 6.84 -24.62 -4.69
CA ASN A 159 8.18 -24.33 -4.19
C ASN A 159 9.25 -25.10 -4.99
N ASN A 160 10.52 -24.81 -4.74
CA ASN A 160 11.64 -25.38 -5.50
C ASN A 160 11.74 -26.91 -5.40
N THR A 161 11.36 -27.50 -4.26
CA THR A 161 11.36 -28.95 -4.03
C THR A 161 10.10 -29.64 -4.56
N GLY A 162 9.07 -28.88 -4.95
CA GLY A 162 7.76 -29.40 -5.33
C GLY A 162 6.91 -29.93 -4.16
N THR A 163 7.39 -29.83 -2.92
CA THR A 163 6.69 -30.33 -1.72
C THR A 163 5.52 -29.45 -1.32
N SER A 164 5.59 -28.15 -1.61
CA SER A 164 4.50 -27.19 -1.40
C SER A 164 4.01 -26.68 -2.74
N LYS A 165 2.69 -26.60 -2.89
CA LYS A 165 2.03 -26.08 -4.08
C LYS A 165 0.79 -25.30 -3.70
N GLY A 166 0.40 -24.37 -4.55
CA GLY A 166 -0.82 -23.60 -4.39
C GLY A 166 -1.39 -23.18 -5.74
N ASN A 167 -2.63 -22.73 -5.71
CA ASN A 167 -3.34 -22.23 -6.87
C ASN A 167 -4.32 -21.14 -6.43
N GLY A 168 -4.80 -20.37 -7.40
CA GLY A 168 -5.77 -19.33 -7.14
C GLY A 168 -6.43 -18.82 -8.42
N THR A 169 -7.55 -18.14 -8.23
CA THR A 169 -8.25 -17.38 -9.26
C THR A 169 -8.46 -15.96 -8.75
N MET A 170 -8.14 -14.96 -9.57
CA MET A 170 -8.23 -13.57 -9.16
C MET A 170 -8.52 -12.64 -10.33
N GLY A 171 -9.32 -11.61 -10.11
CA GLY A 171 -9.40 -10.47 -11.00
C GLY A 171 -8.11 -9.65 -10.97
N LEU A 172 -7.68 -9.16 -12.12
CA LEU A 172 -6.49 -8.35 -12.27
C LEU A 172 -6.75 -7.22 -13.26
N PRO A 173 -7.11 -6.02 -12.76
CA PRO A 173 -7.33 -4.85 -13.58
C PRO A 173 -6.12 -4.51 -14.46
N GLU A 174 -6.36 -3.84 -15.58
CA GLU A 174 -5.30 -3.29 -16.41
C GLU A 174 -4.39 -2.35 -15.60
N LYS A 175 -3.09 -2.33 -15.93
CA LYS A 175 -2.09 -1.43 -15.34
C LYS A 175 -1.94 -1.52 -13.81
N THR A 176 -2.29 -2.66 -13.22
CA THR A 176 -2.15 -2.93 -11.78
C THR A 176 -1.27 -4.12 -11.45
N VAL A 177 -0.89 -4.22 -10.17
CA VAL A 177 -0.29 -5.40 -9.58
C VAL A 177 -1.22 -6.02 -8.52
N ARG A 178 -1.17 -7.35 -8.38
CA ARG A 178 -1.92 -8.06 -7.34
C ARG A 178 -1.11 -9.22 -6.74
N SER A 179 -1.11 -9.32 -5.42
CA SER A 179 -0.46 -10.41 -4.69
C SER A 179 -1.12 -11.76 -4.98
N ILE A 180 -0.29 -12.79 -5.17
CA ILE A 180 -0.71 -14.19 -5.35
C ILE A 180 -0.22 -15.10 -4.23
N TYR A 181 0.84 -14.69 -3.53
CA TYR A 181 1.48 -15.48 -2.49
C TYR A 181 2.43 -14.59 -1.71
N ASN A 182 2.49 -14.77 -0.39
CA ASN A 182 3.54 -14.21 0.45
C ASN A 182 4.03 -15.26 1.46
N ASN A 183 5.22 -15.04 2.01
CA ASN A 183 5.86 -15.97 2.93
C ASN A 183 5.45 -15.77 4.40
N ARG A 184 4.36 -15.05 4.71
CA ARG A 184 3.93 -14.78 6.10
C ARG A 184 3.70 -16.06 6.88
N SER A 185 2.97 -17.02 6.31
CA SER A 185 2.64 -18.30 6.95
C SER A 185 3.82 -19.27 7.01
N ASN A 186 4.85 -19.08 6.17
CA ASN A 186 6.05 -19.92 6.18
C ASN A 186 7.25 -19.15 5.61
N GLN A 187 8.05 -18.57 6.50
CA GLN A 187 9.19 -17.71 6.13
C GLN A 187 10.28 -18.44 5.35
N THR A 188 10.41 -19.75 5.55
CA THR A 188 11.38 -20.59 4.81
C THR A 188 10.98 -20.76 3.35
N GLN A 189 9.70 -20.53 3.01
CA GLN A 189 9.18 -20.62 1.66
C GLN A 189 9.24 -19.24 0.97
N ASN A 190 10.44 -18.71 0.82
CA ASN A 190 10.69 -17.42 0.17
C ASN A 190 10.88 -17.51 -1.35
N ARG A 191 10.79 -18.72 -1.93
CA ARG A 191 10.96 -18.96 -3.37
C ARG A 191 9.88 -19.89 -3.91
N ILE A 192 9.14 -19.40 -4.92
CA ILE A 192 8.15 -20.18 -5.67
C ILE A 192 8.41 -20.07 -7.18
N THR A 193 7.94 -21.08 -7.91
CA THR A 193 7.89 -21.10 -9.38
C THR A 193 6.44 -21.11 -9.83
N ILE A 194 6.09 -20.22 -10.77
CA ILE A 194 4.78 -20.21 -11.44
C ILE A 194 4.79 -21.26 -12.56
N VAL A 195 3.90 -22.24 -12.47
CA VAL A 195 3.91 -23.42 -13.37
C VAL A 195 2.80 -23.39 -14.41
N GLY A 196 1.72 -22.66 -14.17
CA GLY A 196 0.62 -22.55 -15.13
C GLY A 196 -0.20 -21.31 -14.87
N VAL A 197 -0.59 -20.63 -15.95
CA VAL A 197 -1.38 -19.40 -15.92
C VAL A 197 -2.38 -19.43 -17.06
N THR A 198 -3.61 -19.03 -16.78
CA THR A 198 -4.66 -18.82 -17.78
C THR A 198 -5.30 -17.47 -17.50
N CYS A 199 -5.39 -16.62 -18.52
CA CYS A 199 -6.10 -15.35 -18.44
C CYS A 199 -7.35 -15.38 -19.30
N THR A 200 -8.46 -14.92 -18.73
CA THR A 200 -9.73 -14.70 -19.45
C THR A 200 -10.02 -13.20 -19.41
N PRO A 201 -10.11 -12.50 -20.57
CA PRO A 201 -10.53 -11.10 -20.61
C PRO A 201 -11.88 -10.89 -19.92
N ILE A 202 -12.05 -9.77 -19.21
CA ILE A 202 -13.30 -9.36 -18.55
C ILE A 202 -13.67 -7.91 -18.86
#